data_AF-A0A1I6IFQ1-F1
#
_entry.id   AF-A0A1I6IFQ1-F1
#
_cell.length_a   1.000
_cell.length_b   1.000
_cell.length_c   1.000
_cell.angle_alpha   90.00
_cell.angle_beta   90.00
_cell.angle_gamma   90.00
#
_symmetry.space_group_name_H-M   'P 1'
#
loop_
_entity.id
_entity.type
_entity.pdbx_description
1 polymer ?
#
loop_
_entity_poly.entity_id
_entity_poly.type
_entity_poly.pdbx_seq_one_letter_code
_entity_poly.pdbx_strand_id
1 'polypeptide(L)'
;MLRLYRFANGLIREIPVTDQPLEPQVRAADWIDCYEAEEEEKAILEKLLMTDVPEQDEVDEIEASARCFVDQAGIHVHSLFLTQTEGRHTTVSVACILQPERLITIRDDEIADFRLMRMRARRGQLESHHPSELLVTLFEQKIENHADNLEYIHRQLDKVSYLVLEDEDAELEDAISQLARLEDSNGRIRLCLMDSQRDISFLVRHLRSHPELRETCREIARDIETLMSHSAFLFEKINFLMGSTQGFINIEQNQIIKTFSIAAVVFLPPTLIASIYGMNFEHMPELEWLLGYPAALVLMVGSGFAPYWYFKRKGWL
;
A
#
# COMPACT_ATOMS: atom_id res chain seq x y z
N MET A 1 3.55 -22.92 16.72
CA MET A 1 3.46 -22.55 18.14
C MET A 1 2.04 -22.14 18.54
N LEU A 2 1.43 -22.95 19.41
CA LEU A 2 0.14 -22.66 20.03
C LEU A 2 0.27 -21.69 21.21
N ARG A 3 -0.64 -20.73 21.26
CA ARG A 3 -0.85 -19.84 22.41
C ARG A 3 -2.27 -20.01 22.92
N LEU A 4 -2.39 -20.30 24.21
CA LEU A 4 -3.64 -20.70 24.82
C LEU A 4 -4.10 -19.63 25.80
N TYR A 5 -5.39 -19.31 25.78
CA TYR A 5 -5.99 -18.33 26.68
C TYR A 5 -7.31 -18.84 27.23
N ARG A 6 -7.65 -18.34 28.42
CA ARG A 6 -8.94 -18.60 29.07
C ARG A 6 -9.62 -17.30 29.51
N PHE A 7 -10.93 -17.33 29.56
CA PHE A 7 -11.74 -16.33 30.23
C PHE A 7 -11.70 -16.58 31.75
N ALA A 8 -11.30 -15.55 32.51
CA ALA A 8 -11.24 -15.60 33.96
C ALA A 8 -11.67 -14.25 34.54
N ASN A 9 -12.82 -14.24 35.22
CA ASN A 9 -13.43 -13.03 35.80
C ASN A 9 -13.67 -11.92 34.75
N GLY A 10 -14.10 -12.29 33.54
CA GLY A 10 -14.33 -11.35 32.44
C GLY A 10 -13.08 -10.85 31.72
N LEU A 11 -11.90 -11.35 32.09
CA LEU A 11 -10.64 -11.01 31.45
C LEU A 11 -10.04 -12.20 30.73
N ILE A 12 -9.35 -11.93 29.63
CA ILE A 12 -8.55 -12.93 28.92
C ILE A 12 -7.20 -13.07 29.64
N ARG A 13 -6.86 -14.31 30.00
CA ARG A 13 -5.56 -14.65 30.60
C ARG A 13 -4.88 -15.76 29.83
N GLU A 14 -3.59 -15.60 29.61
CA GLU A 14 -2.73 -16.62 28.99
C GLU A 14 -2.63 -17.84 29.93
N ILE A 15 -2.83 -19.02 29.36
CA ILE A 15 -2.59 -20.30 30.01
C ILE A 15 -1.11 -20.65 29.76
N PRO A 16 -0.26 -20.66 30.79
CA PRO A 16 1.14 -21.07 30.60
C PRO A 16 1.17 -22.53 30.18
N VAL A 17 1.78 -22.82 29.03
CA VAL A 17 1.99 -24.20 28.58
C VAL A 17 2.96 -24.87 29.55
N THR A 18 2.50 -25.92 30.20
CA THR A 18 3.28 -26.71 31.17
C THR A 18 3.79 -28.01 30.55
N ASP A 19 4.70 -28.72 31.24
CA ASP A 19 5.19 -30.06 30.85
C ASP A 19 4.09 -31.15 30.80
N GLN A 20 2.83 -30.81 31.10
CA GLN A 20 1.70 -31.71 30.92
C GLN A 20 1.43 -31.97 29.43
N PRO A 21 0.75 -33.07 29.07
CA PRO A 21 0.31 -33.30 27.69
C PRO A 21 -0.45 -32.09 27.15
N LEU A 22 -0.19 -31.73 25.89
CA LEU A 22 -0.72 -30.51 25.28
C LEU A 22 -2.24 -30.59 25.05
N GLU A 23 -2.77 -31.77 24.70
CA GLU A 23 -4.20 -31.97 24.41
C GLU A 23 -5.18 -31.50 25.50
N PRO A 24 -5.03 -31.87 26.79
CA PRO A 24 -5.93 -31.37 27.84
C PRO A 24 -5.83 -29.85 28.05
N GLN A 25 -4.65 -29.25 27.84
CA GLN A 25 -4.46 -27.79 27.94
C GLN A 25 -5.18 -27.07 26.80
N VAL A 26 -5.08 -27.60 25.57
CA VAL A 26 -5.78 -27.09 24.39
C VAL A 26 -7.31 -27.21 24.57
N ARG A 27 -7.80 -28.35 25.08
CA ARG A 27 -9.24 -28.54 25.35
C ARG A 27 -9.80 -27.56 26.38
N ALA A 28 -9.00 -27.13 27.35
CA ALA A 28 -9.41 -26.18 28.38
C ALA A 28 -9.31 -24.70 27.97
N ALA A 29 -8.77 -24.39 26.79
CA ALA A 29 -8.62 -23.04 26.29
C ALA A 29 -9.91 -22.52 25.62
N ASP A 30 -10.26 -21.28 25.92
CA ASP A 30 -11.38 -20.56 25.30
C ASP A 30 -10.94 -19.76 24.07
N TRP A 31 -9.64 -19.43 23.97
CA TRP A 31 -9.02 -18.92 22.74
C TRP A 31 -7.70 -19.63 22.47
N ILE A 32 -7.57 -20.15 21.25
CA ILE A 32 -6.38 -20.84 20.76
C ILE A 32 -5.83 -20.03 19.57
N ASP A 33 -4.72 -19.34 19.78
CA ASP A 33 -3.96 -18.64 18.73
C ASP A 33 -2.86 -19.56 18.21
N CYS A 34 -3.09 -20.10 17.03
CA CYS A 34 -2.21 -20.98 16.28
C CYS A 34 -1.34 -20.13 15.33
N TYR A 35 -0.07 -19.99 15.68
CA TYR A 35 0.93 -19.29 14.87
C TYR A 35 2.01 -20.24 14.40
N GLU A 36 2.12 -20.47 13.09
CA GLU A 36 3.08 -21.43 12.50
C GLU A 36 3.07 -22.76 13.29
N ALA A 37 1.91 -23.43 13.33
CA ALA A 37 1.77 -24.66 14.11
C ALA A 37 2.65 -25.79 13.59
N GLU A 38 3.31 -26.47 14.53
CA GLU A 38 4.05 -27.69 14.24
C GLU A 38 3.08 -28.84 13.91
N GLU A 39 3.57 -29.86 13.20
CA GLU A 39 2.76 -31.04 12.81
C GLU A 39 2.05 -31.71 14.01
N GLU A 40 2.72 -31.79 15.16
CA GLU A 40 2.12 -32.33 16.39
C GLU A 40 0.98 -31.44 16.92
N GLU A 41 1.13 -30.12 16.83
CA GLU A 41 0.13 -29.14 17.23
C GLU A 41 -1.09 -29.19 16.29
N LYS A 42 -0.85 -29.28 14.97
CA LYS A 42 -1.89 -29.45 13.95
C LYS A 42 -2.71 -30.71 14.19
N ALA A 43 -2.07 -31.86 14.41
CA ALA A 43 -2.77 -33.12 14.68
C ALA A 43 -3.65 -33.07 15.95
N ILE A 44 -3.29 -32.26 16.96
CA ILE A 44 -4.12 -32.02 18.14
C ILE A 44 -5.31 -31.13 17.80
N LEU A 45 -5.11 -30.09 17.00
CA LEU A 45 -6.18 -29.20 16.53
C LEU A 45 -7.18 -29.94 15.64
N GLU A 46 -6.75 -30.80 14.73
CA GLU A 46 -7.62 -31.58 13.85
C GLU A 46 -8.56 -32.49 14.66
N LYS A 47 -8.01 -33.15 15.69
CA LYS A 47 -8.81 -33.95 16.63
C LYS A 47 -9.83 -33.12 17.41
N LEU A 48 -9.51 -31.85 17.70
CA LEU A 48 -10.40 -30.93 18.39
C LEU A 48 -11.50 -30.40 17.46
N LEU A 49 -11.12 -30.01 16.26
CA LEU A 49 -11.97 -29.44 15.22
C LEU A 49 -12.88 -30.50 14.58
N MET A 50 -12.49 -31.78 14.64
CA MET A 50 -13.11 -32.88 13.90
C MET A 50 -13.08 -32.69 12.37
N THR A 51 -12.15 -31.86 11.89
CA THR A 51 -11.87 -31.57 10.49
C THR A 51 -10.40 -31.22 10.35
N ASP A 52 -9.89 -31.27 9.12
CA ASP A 52 -8.53 -30.85 8.81
C ASP A 52 -8.34 -29.35 9.12
N VAL A 53 -7.16 -28.99 9.61
CA VAL A 53 -6.79 -27.58 9.78
C VAL A 53 -6.61 -26.99 8.38
N PRO A 54 -7.30 -25.89 8.04
CA PRO A 54 -7.23 -25.34 6.69
C PRO A 54 -5.79 -24.98 6.33
N GLU A 55 -5.35 -25.42 5.15
CA GLU A 55 -4.03 -25.08 4.63
C GLU A 55 -3.99 -23.62 4.14
N GLN A 56 -2.80 -23.02 4.13
CA GLN A 56 -2.64 -21.60 3.78
C GLN A 56 -3.24 -21.27 2.40
N ASP A 57 -3.04 -22.15 1.41
CA ASP A 57 -3.59 -22.00 0.06
C ASP A 57 -5.12 -21.99 0.04
N GLU A 58 -5.79 -22.74 0.93
CA GLU A 58 -7.25 -22.77 1.07
C GLU A 58 -7.79 -21.49 1.74
N VAL A 59 -7.04 -20.96 2.71
CA VAL A 59 -7.41 -19.70 3.41
C VAL A 59 -7.21 -18.49 2.49
N ASP A 60 -6.25 -18.56 1.57
CA ASP A 60 -5.95 -17.51 0.59
C ASP A 60 -6.90 -17.52 -0.62
N GLU A 61 -7.82 -18.50 -0.72
CA GLU A 61 -8.84 -18.50 -1.76
C GLU A 61 -9.67 -17.20 -1.75
N ILE A 62 -9.93 -16.69 -2.96
CA ILE A 62 -10.63 -15.41 -3.18
C ILE A 62 -12.15 -15.60 -3.15
N GLU A 63 -12.63 -16.84 -3.36
CA GLU A 63 -14.04 -17.14 -3.44
C GLU A 63 -14.76 -16.86 -2.11
N ALA A 64 -15.82 -16.05 -2.15
CA ALA A 64 -16.53 -15.65 -0.93
C ALA A 64 -17.09 -16.85 -0.14
N SER A 65 -17.43 -17.94 -0.81
CA SER A 65 -17.86 -19.22 -0.20
C SER A 65 -16.74 -19.98 0.49
N ALA A 66 -15.49 -19.80 0.06
CA ALA A 66 -14.31 -20.38 0.70
C ALA A 66 -13.83 -19.55 1.90
N ARG A 67 -14.13 -18.23 1.90
CA ARG A 67 -13.70 -17.33 2.98
C ARG A 67 -14.66 -17.26 4.17
N CYS A 68 -15.96 -17.42 3.95
CA CYS A 68 -16.97 -17.30 5.00
C CYS A 68 -18.03 -18.40 4.86
N PHE A 69 -18.02 -19.38 5.77
CA PHE A 69 -18.95 -20.51 5.72
C PHE A 69 -19.24 -21.07 7.12
N VAL A 70 -20.22 -21.97 7.18
CA VAL A 70 -20.58 -22.69 8.41
C VAL A 70 -20.56 -24.18 8.10
N ASP A 71 -19.89 -24.96 8.94
CA ASP A 71 -19.79 -26.41 8.84
C ASP A 71 -20.00 -27.08 10.20
N GLN A 72 -19.47 -28.31 10.37
CA GLN A 72 -19.54 -29.04 11.63
C GLN A 72 -18.59 -28.49 12.70
N ALA A 73 -17.47 -27.89 12.31
CA ALA A 73 -16.47 -27.33 13.19
C ALA A 73 -16.87 -25.95 13.73
N GLY A 74 -17.70 -25.21 13.01
CA GLY A 74 -18.31 -23.96 13.51
C GLY A 74 -18.55 -22.92 12.42
N ILE A 75 -18.45 -21.65 12.82
CA ILE A 75 -18.49 -20.51 11.91
C ILE A 75 -17.05 -20.20 11.50
N HIS A 76 -16.76 -20.26 10.19
CA HIS A 76 -15.45 -19.94 9.62
C HIS A 76 -15.47 -18.55 9.01
N VAL A 77 -14.45 -17.76 9.35
CA VAL A 77 -14.18 -16.44 8.80
C VAL A 77 -12.68 -16.34 8.51
N HIS A 78 -12.33 -16.51 7.24
CA HIS A 78 -10.97 -16.35 6.73
C HIS A 78 -10.81 -14.90 6.28
N SER A 79 -10.01 -14.14 7.03
CA SER A 79 -9.94 -12.69 6.89
C SER A 79 -8.52 -12.22 6.57
N LEU A 80 -8.40 -11.26 5.66
CA LEU A 80 -7.13 -10.62 5.29
C LEU A 80 -6.73 -9.58 6.32
N PHE A 81 -5.58 -9.76 6.96
CA PHE A 81 -4.97 -8.79 7.84
C PHE A 81 -3.83 -8.06 7.15
N LEU A 82 -3.63 -6.81 7.54
CA LEU A 82 -2.50 -6.00 7.09
C LEU A 82 -1.29 -6.29 7.97
N THR A 83 -0.15 -6.55 7.35
CA THR A 83 1.14 -6.63 8.03
C THR A 83 2.17 -5.75 7.33
N GLN A 84 3.36 -5.61 7.92
CA GLN A 84 4.42 -4.79 7.36
C GLN A 84 5.73 -5.58 7.33
N THR A 85 6.25 -5.78 6.11
CA THR A 85 7.51 -6.49 5.86
C THR A 85 8.45 -5.54 5.12
N GLU A 86 9.66 -5.33 5.63
CA GLU A 86 10.66 -4.40 5.05
C GLU A 86 10.12 -2.99 4.76
N GLY A 87 9.22 -2.50 5.62
CA GLY A 87 8.62 -1.18 5.49
C GLY A 87 7.49 -1.10 4.45
N ARG A 88 7.15 -2.19 3.75
CA ARG A 88 6.01 -2.27 2.84
C ARG A 88 4.84 -2.97 3.49
N HIS A 89 3.64 -2.50 3.20
CA HIS A 89 2.43 -3.21 3.59
C HIS A 89 2.33 -4.50 2.80
N THR A 90 1.93 -5.57 3.46
CA THR A 90 1.58 -6.87 2.88
C THR A 90 0.30 -7.37 3.52
N THR A 91 -0.32 -8.38 2.92
CA THR A 91 -1.57 -8.96 3.41
C THR A 91 -1.37 -10.42 3.72
N VAL A 92 -1.94 -10.88 4.83
CA VAL A 92 -1.87 -12.28 5.26
C VAL A 92 -3.27 -12.72 5.66
N SER A 93 -3.68 -13.92 5.25
CA SER A 93 -4.96 -14.46 5.68
C SER A 93 -4.86 -15.10 7.06
N VAL A 94 -5.93 -14.93 7.85
CA VAL A 94 -6.10 -15.56 9.15
C VAL A 94 -7.42 -16.31 9.14
N ALA A 95 -7.38 -17.62 9.35
CA ALA A 95 -8.58 -18.42 9.54
C ALA A 95 -9.07 -18.27 10.98
N CYS A 96 -10.28 -17.74 11.15
CA CYS A 96 -10.96 -17.66 12.43
C CYS A 96 -12.09 -18.69 12.46
N ILE A 97 -11.99 -19.67 13.36
CA ILE A 97 -13.00 -20.72 13.55
C ILE A 97 -13.68 -20.47 14.90
N LEU A 98 -14.94 -20.04 14.84
CA LEU A 98 -15.75 -19.73 16.01
C LEU A 98 -16.66 -20.90 16.37
N GLN A 99 -16.40 -21.47 17.54
CA GLN A 99 -17.20 -22.50 18.18
C GLN A 99 -18.04 -21.93 19.33
N PRO A 100 -19.03 -22.67 19.86
CA PRO A 100 -19.83 -22.22 21.00
C PRO A 100 -18.99 -21.91 22.25
N GLU A 101 -17.92 -22.66 22.50
CA GLU A 101 -17.11 -22.54 23.72
C GLU A 101 -15.72 -21.95 23.48
N ARG A 102 -15.28 -21.82 22.23
CA ARG A 102 -13.92 -21.33 21.93
C ARG A 102 -13.79 -20.60 20.60
N LEU A 103 -12.76 -19.77 20.51
CA LEU A 103 -12.28 -19.18 19.27
C LEU A 103 -10.93 -19.80 18.92
N ILE A 104 -10.76 -20.22 17.67
CA ILE A 104 -9.48 -20.74 17.15
C ILE A 104 -9.05 -19.80 16.02
N THR A 105 -7.82 -19.30 16.09
CA THR A 105 -7.25 -18.43 15.05
C THR A 105 -5.98 -19.07 14.51
N ILE A 106 -5.89 -19.26 13.19
CA ILE A 106 -4.76 -19.91 12.52
C ILE A 106 -4.12 -18.92 11.55
N ARG A 107 -2.80 -18.78 11.63
CA ARG A 107 -2.00 -17.82 10.85
C ARG A 107 -0.55 -18.25 10.74
N ASP A 108 0.10 -17.86 9.64
CA ASP A 108 1.51 -18.18 9.37
C ASP A 108 2.44 -16.97 9.47
N ASP A 109 1.93 -15.78 9.74
CA ASP A 109 2.75 -14.58 10.00
C ASP A 109 2.42 -13.93 11.34
N GLU A 110 3.40 -13.21 11.91
CA GLU A 110 3.19 -12.38 13.10
C GLU A 110 2.52 -11.05 12.71
N ILE A 111 1.27 -10.90 13.12
CA ILE A 111 0.43 -9.75 12.81
C ILE A 111 0.38 -8.79 14.01
N ALA A 112 0.46 -7.48 13.74
CA ALA A 112 0.47 -6.45 14.78
C ALA A 112 -0.77 -6.50 15.69
N ASP A 113 -1.95 -6.77 15.11
CA ASP A 113 -3.21 -6.88 15.83
C ASP A 113 -3.20 -7.98 16.90
N PHE A 114 -2.72 -9.18 16.53
CA PHE A 114 -2.58 -10.31 17.45
C PHE A 114 -1.54 -10.04 18.54
N ARG A 115 -0.43 -9.38 18.19
CA ARG A 115 0.57 -8.95 19.17
C ARG A 115 -0.01 -7.95 20.18
N LEU A 116 -0.83 -7.00 19.72
CA LEU A 116 -1.49 -6.01 20.57
C LEU A 116 -2.53 -6.68 21.50
N MET A 117 -3.34 -7.61 20.98
CA MET A 117 -4.29 -8.38 21.80
C MET A 117 -3.57 -9.18 22.89
N ARG A 118 -2.47 -9.86 22.54
CA ARG A 118 -1.65 -10.59 23.52
C ARG A 118 -1.09 -9.68 24.61
N MET A 119 -0.59 -8.50 24.23
CA MET A 119 -0.10 -7.52 25.19
C MET A 119 -1.22 -7.04 26.14
N ARG A 120 -2.41 -6.75 25.60
CA ARG A 120 -3.59 -6.33 26.40
C ARG A 120 -4.07 -7.45 27.33
N ALA A 121 -4.13 -8.69 26.85
CA ALA A 121 -4.48 -9.86 27.67
C ALA A 121 -3.52 -10.04 28.86
N ARG A 122 -2.20 -9.96 28.63
CA ARG A 122 -1.18 -10.06 29.70
C ARG A 122 -1.31 -8.96 30.76
N ARG A 123 -1.78 -7.78 30.37
CA ARG A 123 -2.01 -6.64 31.27
C ARG A 123 -3.39 -6.65 31.93
N GLY A 124 -4.26 -7.61 31.59
CA GLY A 124 -5.64 -7.64 32.06
C GLY A 124 -6.48 -6.48 31.53
N GLN A 125 -6.21 -6.03 30.30
CA GLN A 125 -6.89 -4.92 29.62
C GLN A 125 -7.78 -5.40 28.47
N LEU A 126 -7.93 -6.71 28.31
CA LEU A 126 -8.79 -7.32 27.29
C LEU A 126 -9.93 -8.02 28.00
N GLU A 127 -11.06 -7.32 28.06
CA GLU A 127 -12.32 -7.84 28.60
C GLU A 127 -13.01 -8.67 27.54
N SER A 128 -13.43 -9.87 27.92
CA SER A 128 -14.26 -10.74 27.09
C SER A 128 -14.85 -11.85 27.93
N HIS A 129 -16.12 -12.13 27.72
CA HIS A 129 -16.89 -13.15 28.41
C HIS A 129 -17.28 -14.32 27.50
N HIS A 130 -17.14 -14.17 26.18
CA HIS A 130 -17.56 -15.17 25.21
C HIS A 130 -16.67 -15.17 23.96
N PRO A 131 -16.42 -16.33 23.31
CA PRO A 131 -15.60 -16.41 22.09
C PRO A 131 -16.05 -15.50 20.95
N SER A 132 -17.37 -15.30 20.81
CA SER A 132 -17.92 -14.42 19.76
C SER A 132 -17.63 -12.94 20.03
N GLU A 133 -17.58 -12.53 21.30
CA GLU A 133 -17.19 -11.18 21.68
C GLU A 133 -15.73 -10.95 21.33
N LEU A 134 -14.87 -11.92 21.66
CA LEU A 134 -13.45 -11.86 21.31
C LEU A 134 -13.20 -11.73 19.81
N LEU A 135 -13.95 -12.48 18.98
CA LEU A 135 -13.85 -12.36 17.52
C LEU A 135 -14.24 -10.95 17.05
N VAL A 136 -15.35 -10.40 17.58
CA VAL A 136 -15.79 -9.04 17.22
C VAL A 136 -14.78 -7.99 17.68
N THR A 137 -14.20 -8.12 18.88
CA THR A 137 -13.13 -7.25 19.37
C THR A 137 -11.87 -7.31 18.51
N LEU A 138 -11.51 -8.49 17.98
CA LEU A 138 -10.41 -8.63 17.02
C LEU A 138 -10.69 -7.81 15.75
N PHE A 139 -11.91 -7.88 15.21
CA PHE A 139 -12.30 -7.11 14.04
C PHE A 139 -12.36 -5.60 14.32
N GLU A 140 -12.88 -5.18 15.47
CA GLU A 140 -12.88 -3.77 15.89
C GLU A 140 -11.45 -3.22 15.91
N GLN A 141 -10.54 -3.95 16.56
CA GLN A 141 -9.13 -3.55 16.62
C GLN A 141 -8.47 -3.50 15.23
N LYS A 142 -8.77 -4.49 14.37
CA LYS A 142 -8.30 -4.52 12.99
C LYS A 142 -8.72 -3.28 12.20
N ILE A 143 -9.98 -2.87 12.34
CA ILE A 143 -10.51 -1.68 11.65
C ILE A 143 -9.89 -0.39 12.19
N GLU A 144 -9.68 -0.28 13.50
CA GLU A 144 -8.96 0.85 14.11
C GLU A 144 -7.52 0.95 13.55
N ASN A 145 -6.81 -0.18 13.48
CA ASN A 145 -5.48 -0.24 12.89
C ASN A 145 -5.50 0.21 11.41
N HIS A 146 -6.53 -0.15 10.63
CA HIS A 146 -6.66 0.35 9.25
C HIS A 146 -6.91 1.86 9.19
N ALA A 147 -7.67 2.43 10.12
CA ALA A 147 -7.86 3.88 10.22
C ALA A 147 -6.54 4.61 10.47
N ASP A 148 -5.74 4.13 11.44
CA ASP A 148 -4.41 4.67 11.74
C ASP A 148 -3.48 4.64 10.52
N ASN A 149 -3.50 3.55 9.76
CA ASN A 149 -2.66 3.40 8.57
C ASN A 149 -3.11 4.33 7.42
N LEU A 150 -4.42 4.53 7.23
CA LEU A 150 -4.92 5.51 6.25
C LEU A 150 -4.54 6.94 6.65
N GLU A 151 -4.61 7.27 7.94
CA GLU A 151 -4.16 8.57 8.44
C GLU A 151 -2.65 8.77 8.22
N TYR A 152 -1.84 7.72 8.44
CA TYR A 152 -0.42 7.76 8.10
C TYR A 152 -0.20 8.04 6.60
N ILE A 153 -0.90 7.34 5.71
CA ILE A 153 -0.82 7.58 4.26
C ILE A 153 -1.21 9.01 3.92
N HIS A 154 -2.29 9.54 4.52
CA HIS A 154 -2.70 10.93 4.32
C HIS A 154 -1.57 11.90 4.65
N ARG A 155 -0.95 11.74 5.84
CA ARG A 155 0.14 12.61 6.28
C ARG A 155 1.38 12.51 5.39
N GLN A 156 1.71 11.34 4.86
CA GLN A 156 2.82 11.22 3.90
C GLN A 156 2.46 11.83 2.55
N LEU A 157 1.22 11.66 2.10
CA LEU A 157 0.73 12.24 0.86
C LEU A 157 0.75 13.77 0.89
N ASP A 158 0.47 14.39 2.03
CA ASP A 158 0.62 15.84 2.20
C ASP A 158 2.06 16.32 2.03
N LYS A 159 3.04 15.56 2.53
CA LYS A 159 4.47 15.90 2.34
C LYS A 159 4.84 15.82 0.86
N VAL A 160 4.41 14.77 0.17
CA VAL A 160 4.66 14.63 -1.27
C VAL A 160 3.93 15.72 -2.06
N SER A 161 2.72 16.10 -1.63
CA SER A 161 1.98 17.22 -2.23
C SER A 161 2.77 18.53 -2.16
N TYR A 162 3.43 18.81 -1.04
CA TYR A 162 4.30 20.00 -0.91
C TYR A 162 5.49 19.93 -1.87
N LEU A 163 6.19 18.78 -1.91
CA LEU A 163 7.33 18.58 -2.81
C LEU A 163 6.95 18.77 -4.29
N VAL A 164 5.76 18.30 -4.69
CA VAL A 164 5.34 18.36 -6.11
C VAL A 164 4.81 19.74 -6.49
N LEU A 165 4.05 20.39 -5.61
CA LEU A 165 3.28 21.59 -5.97
C LEU A 165 3.91 22.91 -5.52
N GLU A 166 4.77 22.89 -4.50
CA GLU A 166 5.31 24.11 -3.88
C GLU A 166 6.84 24.21 -3.97
N ASP A 167 7.56 23.09 -4.02
CA ASP A 167 9.02 23.07 -4.06
C ASP A 167 9.54 23.00 -5.51
N GLU A 168 10.13 24.10 -5.99
CA GLU A 168 10.69 24.21 -7.35
C GLU A 168 11.98 23.40 -7.53
N ASP A 169 12.70 23.09 -6.44
CA ASP A 169 13.99 22.39 -6.47
C ASP A 169 13.84 20.89 -6.16
N ALA A 170 12.61 20.40 -6.00
CA ALA A 170 12.34 19.01 -5.62
C ALA A 170 12.72 18.02 -6.73
N GLU A 171 13.30 16.89 -6.32
CA GLU A 171 13.55 15.75 -7.19
C GLU A 171 12.22 15.02 -7.49
N LEU A 172 11.55 15.43 -8.57
CA LEU A 172 10.22 14.91 -8.95
C LEU A 172 10.19 13.39 -9.22
N GLU A 173 11.33 12.78 -9.58
CA GLU A 173 11.45 11.33 -9.75
C GLU A 173 11.26 10.57 -8.42
N ASP A 174 11.79 11.11 -7.32
CA ASP A 174 11.61 10.56 -5.98
C ASP A 174 10.17 10.70 -5.51
N ALA A 175 9.50 11.80 -5.86
CA ALA A 175 8.08 11.97 -5.59
C ALA A 175 7.23 10.88 -6.27
N ILE A 176 7.53 10.51 -7.53
CA ILE A 176 6.85 9.40 -8.23
C ILE A 176 7.03 8.08 -7.48
N SER A 177 8.25 7.77 -7.05
CA SER A 177 8.56 6.56 -6.28
C SER A 177 7.79 6.51 -4.96
N GLN A 178 7.69 7.64 -4.25
CA GLN A 178 6.92 7.76 -3.02
C GLN A 178 5.42 7.60 -3.26
N LEU A 179 4.86 8.26 -4.28
CA LEU A 179 3.44 8.13 -4.66
C LEU A 179 3.08 6.67 -4.98
N ALA A 180 3.93 5.95 -5.72
CA ALA A 180 3.71 4.54 -6.03
C ALA A 180 3.67 3.66 -4.77
N ARG A 181 4.53 3.92 -3.77
CA ARG A 181 4.50 3.19 -2.49
C ARG A 181 3.24 3.49 -1.66
N LEU A 182 2.79 4.75 -1.68
CA LEU A 182 1.55 5.16 -1.00
C LEU A 182 0.33 4.55 -1.68
N GLU A 183 0.34 4.44 -3.01
CA GLU A 183 -0.71 3.79 -3.79
C GLU A 183 -0.83 2.30 -3.44
N ASP A 184 0.27 1.54 -3.48
CA ASP A 184 0.28 0.11 -3.12
C ASP A 184 -0.21 -0.10 -1.68
N SER A 185 0.25 0.74 -0.75
CA SER A 185 -0.17 0.69 0.65
C SER A 185 -1.67 0.95 0.81
N ASN A 186 -2.20 1.99 0.16
CA ASN A 186 -3.63 2.33 0.19
C ASN A 186 -4.47 1.22 -0.45
N GLY A 187 -3.99 0.64 -1.56
CA GLY A 187 -4.63 -0.48 -2.24
C GLY A 187 -4.76 -1.71 -1.34
N ARG A 188 -3.71 -2.06 -0.60
CA ARG A 188 -3.74 -3.20 0.35
C ARG A 188 -4.70 -2.97 1.51
N ILE A 189 -4.72 -1.76 2.08
CA ILE A 189 -5.70 -1.42 3.13
C ILE A 189 -7.13 -1.53 2.57
N ARG A 190 -7.36 -1.03 1.35
CA ARG A 190 -8.66 -1.13 0.67
C ARG A 190 -9.08 -2.58 0.45
N LEU A 191 -8.16 -3.47 0.09
CA LEU A 191 -8.42 -4.91 -0.01
C LEU A 191 -8.86 -5.50 1.33
N CYS A 192 -8.14 -5.21 2.42
CA CYS A 192 -8.51 -5.65 3.77
C CYS A 192 -9.87 -5.10 4.23
N LEU A 193 -10.19 -3.85 3.91
CA LEU A 193 -11.49 -3.24 4.24
C LEU A 193 -12.64 -3.89 3.47
N MET A 194 -12.47 -4.15 2.17
CA MET A 194 -13.47 -4.86 1.35
C MET A 194 -13.71 -6.28 1.86
N ASP A 195 -12.65 -7.00 2.24
CA ASP A 195 -12.75 -8.33 2.83
C ASP A 195 -13.47 -8.30 4.17
N SER A 196 -13.05 -7.40 5.06
CA SER A 196 -13.69 -7.20 6.38
C SER A 196 -15.16 -6.83 6.26
N GLN A 197 -15.56 -6.06 5.24
CA GLN A 197 -16.97 -5.75 5.00
C GLN A 197 -17.81 -7.02 4.77
N ARG A 198 -17.26 -8.00 4.05
CA ARG A 198 -17.91 -9.29 3.78
C ARG A 198 -17.97 -10.13 5.05
N ASP A 199 -16.87 -10.20 5.79
CA ASP A 199 -16.76 -10.91 7.06
C ASP A 199 -17.79 -10.40 8.07
N ILE A 200 -17.85 -9.09 8.25
CA ILE A 200 -18.79 -8.44 9.16
C ILE A 200 -20.24 -8.67 8.71
N SER A 201 -20.52 -8.56 7.41
CA SER A 201 -21.85 -8.87 6.85
C SER A 201 -22.25 -10.33 7.07
N PHE A 202 -21.29 -11.25 7.04
CA PHE A 202 -21.49 -12.66 7.34
C PHE A 202 -21.75 -12.87 8.85
N LEU A 203 -20.96 -12.26 9.72
CA LEU A 203 -21.12 -12.33 11.17
C LEU A 203 -22.48 -11.76 11.64
N VAL A 204 -22.93 -10.63 11.08
CA VAL A 204 -24.26 -10.06 11.38
C VAL A 204 -25.40 -11.05 11.09
N ARG A 205 -25.24 -11.95 10.12
CA ARG A 205 -26.24 -12.96 9.75
C ARG A 205 -26.22 -14.20 10.65
N HIS A 206 -25.07 -14.55 11.22
CA HIS A 206 -24.85 -15.80 11.96
C HIS A 206 -24.79 -15.62 13.49
N LEU A 207 -24.44 -14.43 14.00
CA LEU A 207 -24.46 -14.10 15.44
C LEU A 207 -25.88 -13.74 15.94
N ARG A 208 -26.92 -14.47 15.53
CA ARG A 208 -28.33 -14.13 15.81
C ARG A 208 -28.68 -14.13 17.30
N SER A 209 -28.00 -14.97 18.08
CA SER A 209 -28.20 -15.10 19.53
C SER A 209 -27.57 -13.97 20.36
N HIS A 210 -26.78 -13.08 19.75
CA HIS A 210 -26.05 -12.02 20.43
C HIS A 210 -26.42 -10.65 19.83
N PRO A 211 -27.56 -10.04 20.23
CA PRO A 211 -28.06 -8.82 19.62
C PRO A 211 -27.12 -7.62 19.80
N GLU A 212 -26.42 -7.54 20.94
CA GLU A 212 -25.43 -6.48 21.22
C GLU A 212 -24.25 -6.57 20.25
N LEU A 213 -23.65 -7.76 20.09
CA LEU A 213 -22.57 -7.98 19.13
C LEU A 213 -22.97 -7.68 17.68
N ARG A 214 -24.24 -7.93 17.31
CA ARG A 214 -24.74 -7.56 15.98
C ARG A 214 -24.79 -6.06 15.78
N GLU A 215 -25.06 -5.28 16.82
CA GLU A 215 -25.02 -3.83 16.73
C GLU A 215 -23.59 -3.32 16.60
N THR A 216 -22.65 -3.85 17.39
CA THR A 216 -21.21 -3.56 17.24
C THR A 216 -20.73 -3.90 15.82
N CYS A 217 -21.10 -5.05 15.27
CA CYS A 217 -20.77 -5.38 13.88
C CYS A 217 -21.37 -4.37 12.87
N ARG A 218 -22.54 -3.79 13.12
CA ARG A 218 -23.11 -2.73 12.26
C ARG A 218 -22.39 -1.39 12.42
N GLU A 219 -21.86 -1.09 13.60
CA GLU A 219 -20.96 0.05 13.82
C GLU A 219 -19.68 -0.15 13.02
N ILE A 220 -19.01 -1.30 13.18
CA ILE A 220 -17.81 -1.66 12.41
C ILE A 220 -18.08 -1.57 10.89
N ALA A 221 -19.25 -2.03 10.41
CA ALA A 221 -19.60 -1.94 8.99
C ALA A 221 -19.72 -0.49 8.49
N ARG A 222 -20.25 0.43 9.31
CA ARG A 222 -20.34 1.86 8.99
C ARG A 222 -18.96 2.52 9.00
N ASP A 223 -18.09 2.11 9.93
CA ASP A 223 -16.72 2.60 9.99
C ASP A 223 -15.93 2.15 8.77
N ILE A 224 -16.07 0.87 8.37
CA ILE A 224 -15.49 0.35 7.12
C ILE A 224 -15.95 1.17 5.91
N GLU A 225 -17.24 1.52 5.80
CA GLU A 225 -17.74 2.35 4.69
C GLU A 225 -17.10 3.75 4.66
N THR A 226 -16.92 4.34 5.85
CA THR A 226 -16.26 5.64 6.01
C THR A 226 -14.78 5.55 5.59
N LEU A 227 -14.05 4.53 6.05
CA LEU A 227 -12.65 4.30 5.70
C LEU A 227 -12.47 3.97 4.21
N MET A 228 -13.39 3.21 3.62
CA MET A 228 -13.41 2.93 2.18
C MET A 228 -13.56 4.21 1.35
N SER A 229 -14.41 5.13 1.80
CA SER A 229 -14.57 6.45 1.18
C SER A 229 -13.30 7.28 1.32
N HIS A 230 -12.64 7.24 2.49
CA HIS A 230 -11.37 7.93 2.69
C HIS A 230 -10.24 7.37 1.81
N SER A 231 -10.14 6.04 1.71
CA SER A 231 -9.18 5.36 0.83
C SER A 231 -9.39 5.73 -0.65
N ALA A 232 -10.64 5.86 -1.09
CA ALA A 232 -10.96 6.32 -2.45
C ALA A 232 -10.51 7.76 -2.68
N PHE A 233 -10.75 8.66 -1.71
CA PHE A 233 -10.26 10.04 -1.77
C PHE A 233 -8.72 10.11 -1.84
N LEU A 234 -8.01 9.33 -1.03
CA LEU A 234 -6.55 9.26 -1.07
C LEU A 234 -6.05 8.75 -2.44
N PHE A 235 -6.71 7.74 -3.01
CA PHE A 235 -6.40 7.25 -4.35
C PHE A 235 -6.56 8.32 -5.43
N GLU A 236 -7.62 9.12 -5.38
CA GLU A 236 -7.81 10.24 -6.32
C GLU A 236 -6.72 11.30 -6.16
N LYS A 237 -6.37 11.67 -4.91
CA LYS A 237 -5.30 12.64 -4.63
C LYS A 237 -3.93 12.13 -5.08
N ILE A 238 -3.63 10.85 -4.89
CA ILE A 238 -2.40 10.21 -5.39
C ILE A 238 -2.33 10.31 -6.92
N ASN A 239 -3.41 9.97 -7.62
CA ASN A 239 -3.44 10.05 -9.09
C ASN A 239 -3.31 11.47 -9.61
N PHE A 240 -3.95 12.44 -8.94
CA PHE A 240 -3.78 13.86 -9.25
C PHE A 240 -2.32 14.29 -9.12
N LEU A 241 -1.67 13.97 -7.99
CA LEU A 241 -0.26 14.31 -7.78
C LEU A 241 0.66 13.59 -8.76
N MET A 242 0.40 12.32 -9.09
CA MET A 242 1.17 11.57 -10.10
C MET A 242 1.08 12.26 -11.46
N GLY A 243 -0.14 12.63 -11.89
CA GLY A 243 -0.37 13.34 -13.14
C GLY A 243 0.30 14.74 -13.18
N SER A 244 0.21 15.50 -12.09
CA SER A 244 0.89 16.80 -11.97
C SER A 244 2.41 16.65 -12.02
N THR A 245 2.97 15.68 -11.29
CA THR A 245 4.42 15.42 -11.27
C THR A 245 4.94 15.11 -12.67
N GLN A 246 4.27 14.21 -13.40
CA GLN A 246 4.59 13.92 -14.81
C GLN A 246 4.43 15.16 -15.69
N GLY A 247 3.42 15.99 -15.44
CA GLY A 247 3.22 17.26 -16.13
C GLY A 247 4.40 18.21 -15.97
N PHE A 248 4.90 18.39 -14.74
CA PHE A 248 6.06 19.24 -14.47
C PHE A 248 7.35 18.70 -15.09
N ILE A 249 7.62 17.40 -14.98
CA ILE A 249 8.76 16.76 -15.64
C ILE A 249 8.71 17.00 -17.17
N ASN A 250 7.54 16.85 -17.78
CA ASN A 250 7.37 17.12 -19.21
C ASN A 250 7.61 18.59 -19.57
N ILE A 251 7.22 19.53 -18.72
CA ILE A 251 7.48 20.97 -18.92
C ILE A 251 8.99 21.23 -18.89
N GLU A 252 9.69 20.68 -17.90
CA GLU A 252 11.14 20.83 -17.76
C GLU A 252 11.90 20.23 -18.96
N GLN A 253 11.53 19.00 -19.36
CA GLN A 253 12.09 18.36 -20.55
C GLN A 253 11.85 19.18 -21.82
N ASN A 254 10.65 19.73 -21.99
CA ASN A 254 10.34 20.60 -23.13
C ASN A 254 11.19 21.88 -23.12
N GLN A 255 11.46 22.46 -21.94
CA GLN A 255 12.32 23.63 -21.81
C GLN A 255 13.79 23.32 -22.14
N ILE A 256 14.29 22.15 -21.73
CA ILE A 256 15.62 21.65 -22.10
C ILE A 256 15.72 21.49 -23.63
N ILE A 257 14.77 20.78 -24.25
CA ILE A 257 14.74 20.55 -25.71
C ILE A 257 14.65 21.87 -26.47
N LYS A 258 13.81 22.81 -26.00
CA LYS A 258 13.66 24.14 -26.59
C LYS A 258 14.98 24.90 -26.57
N THR A 259 15.72 24.83 -25.47
CA THR A 259 17.02 25.51 -25.32
C THR A 259 18.06 24.94 -26.30
N PHE A 260 18.19 23.61 -26.38
CA PHE A 260 19.08 22.96 -27.35
C PHE A 260 18.69 23.25 -28.80
N SER A 261 17.39 23.27 -29.11
CA SER A 261 16.90 23.58 -30.44
C SER A 261 17.25 25.01 -30.86
N ILE A 262 17.09 25.98 -29.96
CA ILE A 262 17.48 27.38 -30.21
C ILE A 262 18.99 27.47 -30.41
N ALA A 263 19.79 26.82 -29.55
CA ALA A 263 21.25 26.80 -29.71
C ALA A 263 21.66 26.22 -31.06
N ALA A 264 21.08 25.09 -31.48
CA ALA A 264 21.36 24.47 -32.77
C ALA A 264 21.04 25.42 -33.93
N VAL A 265 19.86 26.06 -33.94
CA VAL A 265 19.49 26.99 -35.02
C VAL A 265 20.40 28.23 -35.06
N VAL A 266 20.93 28.68 -33.92
CA VAL A 266 21.88 29.80 -33.85
C VAL A 266 23.28 29.40 -34.35
N PHE A 267 23.75 28.18 -34.08
CA PHE A 267 25.12 27.75 -34.40
C PHE A 267 25.29 26.99 -35.72
N LEU A 268 24.25 26.30 -36.22
CA LEU A 268 24.34 25.52 -37.45
C LEU A 268 24.66 26.36 -38.69
N PRO A 269 24.01 27.52 -38.96
CA PRO A 269 24.33 28.33 -40.14
C PRO A 269 25.76 28.89 -40.15
N PRO A 270 26.29 29.48 -39.04
CA PRO A 270 27.70 29.87 -38.98
C PRO A 270 28.66 28.69 -39.21
N THR A 271 28.34 27.52 -38.63
CA THR A 271 29.16 26.31 -38.79
C THR A 271 29.19 25.84 -40.24
N LEU A 272 28.05 25.89 -40.95
CA LEU A 272 27.98 25.56 -42.37
C LEU A 272 28.83 26.52 -43.21
N ILE A 273 28.76 27.83 -42.93
CA ILE A 273 29.59 28.83 -43.61
C ILE A 273 31.07 28.53 -43.36
N ALA A 274 31.47 28.35 -42.11
CA ALA A 274 32.86 28.00 -41.76
C ALA A 274 33.32 26.69 -42.45
N SER A 275 32.43 25.70 -42.55
CA SER A 275 32.73 24.42 -43.21
C SER A 275 32.93 24.58 -44.71
N ILE A 276 32.09 25.38 -45.39
CA ILE A 276 32.23 25.67 -46.83
C ILE A 276 33.54 26.38 -47.13
N TYR A 277 33.86 27.44 -46.37
CA TYR A 277 35.12 28.18 -46.54
C TYR A 277 36.35 27.43 -45.98
N GLY A 278 36.15 26.30 -45.30
CA GLY A 278 37.21 25.39 -44.86
C GLY A 278 37.51 24.26 -45.86
N MET A 279 36.81 24.20 -47.00
CA MET A 279 37.05 23.15 -48.00
C MET A 279 38.29 23.45 -48.86
N ASN A 280 39.04 22.42 -49.23
CA ASN A 280 40.26 22.53 -50.03
C ASN A 280 39.97 22.47 -51.54
N PHE A 281 39.15 23.37 -52.07
CA PHE A 281 38.92 23.46 -53.52
C PHE A 281 39.85 24.47 -54.19
N GLU A 282 40.30 24.14 -55.41
CA GLU A 282 41.22 24.97 -56.19
C GLU A 282 40.54 26.21 -56.81
N HIS A 283 39.25 26.13 -57.12
CA HIS A 283 38.47 27.24 -57.71
C HIS A 283 37.41 27.76 -56.73
N MET A 284 37.82 28.64 -55.80
CA MET A 284 36.92 29.42 -54.94
C MET A 284 37.14 30.92 -55.20
N PRO A 285 36.34 31.57 -56.05
CA PRO A 285 36.55 32.96 -56.47
C PRO A 285 36.51 33.96 -55.30
N GLU A 286 35.89 33.60 -54.18
CA GLU A 286 35.78 34.42 -52.98
C GLU A 286 37.09 34.52 -52.17
N LEU A 287 38.05 33.60 -52.35
CA LEU A 287 39.33 33.60 -51.63
C LEU A 287 40.31 34.67 -52.13
N GLU A 288 40.27 35.00 -53.42
CA GLU A 288 41.10 36.05 -54.02
C GLU A 288 40.57 37.46 -53.71
N TRP A 289 39.35 37.56 -53.17
CA TRP A 289 38.73 38.82 -52.83
C TRP A 289 39.25 39.36 -51.49
N LEU A 290 39.82 40.57 -51.50
CA LEU A 290 40.40 41.21 -50.32
C LEU A 290 39.43 41.38 -49.14
N LEU A 291 38.12 41.40 -49.41
CA LEU A 291 37.05 41.48 -48.40
C LEU A 291 36.37 40.14 -48.11
N GLY A 292 36.79 39.04 -48.73
CA GLY A 292 36.17 37.72 -48.59
C GLY A 292 36.15 37.20 -47.15
N TYR A 293 37.29 37.30 -46.44
CA TYR A 293 37.39 36.88 -45.03
C TYR A 293 36.51 37.74 -44.09
N PRO A 294 36.58 39.10 -44.13
CA PRO A 294 35.64 39.94 -43.40
C PRO A 294 34.17 39.66 -43.74
N ALA A 295 33.84 39.44 -45.02
CA ALA A 295 32.48 39.13 -45.46
C ALA A 295 31.97 37.79 -44.89
N ALA A 296 32.80 36.75 -44.87
CA ALA A 296 32.46 35.46 -44.26
C ALA A 296 32.19 35.58 -42.75
N LEU A 297 32.98 36.38 -42.03
CA LEU A 297 32.74 36.68 -40.61
C LEU A 297 31.41 37.42 -40.38
N VAL A 298 31.12 38.43 -41.19
CA VAL A 298 29.83 39.16 -41.12
C VAL A 298 28.66 38.23 -41.44
N LEU A 299 28.80 37.36 -42.45
CA LEU A 299 27.80 36.35 -42.79
C LEU A 299 27.59 35.36 -41.65
N MET A 300 28.65 34.86 -41.00
CA MET A 300 28.55 33.99 -39.84
C MET A 300 27.81 34.69 -38.69
N VAL A 301 28.24 35.88 -38.27
CA VAL A 301 27.58 36.63 -37.20
C VAL A 301 26.12 36.94 -37.54
N GLY A 302 25.85 37.41 -38.77
CA GLY A 302 24.50 37.73 -39.23
C GLY A 302 23.59 36.50 -39.27
N SER A 303 24.12 35.35 -39.71
CA SER A 303 23.38 34.10 -39.82
C SER A 303 23.01 33.48 -38.46
N GLY A 304 23.82 33.70 -37.41
CA GLY A 304 23.48 33.30 -36.04
C GLY A 304 22.56 34.31 -35.33
N PHE A 305 22.76 35.61 -35.58
CA PHE A 305 21.96 36.66 -34.96
C PHE A 305 20.53 36.73 -35.51
N ALA A 306 20.32 36.49 -36.81
CA ALA A 306 19.00 36.59 -37.44
C ALA A 306 17.96 35.62 -36.83
N PRO A 307 18.25 34.31 -36.65
CA PRO A 307 17.35 33.39 -35.97
C PRO A 307 17.14 33.75 -34.50
N TYR A 308 18.20 34.14 -33.78
CA TYR A 308 18.09 34.56 -32.38
C TYR A 308 17.11 35.74 -32.22
N TRP A 309 17.25 36.76 -33.06
CA TRP A 309 16.35 37.92 -33.06
C TRP A 309 14.91 37.54 -33.42
N TYR A 310 14.73 36.63 -34.38
CA TYR A 310 13.41 36.13 -34.76
C TYR A 310 12.71 35.41 -33.60
N PHE A 311 13.40 34.49 -32.90
CA PHE A 311 12.83 33.77 -31.76
C PHE A 311 12.54 34.70 -30.58
N LYS A 312 13.41 35.68 -30.32
CA LYS A 312 13.19 36.70 -29.29
C LYS A 312 11.94 37.53 -29.57
N ARG A 313 11.72 37.93 -30.82
CA ARG A 313 10.51 38.69 -31.21
C ARG A 313 9.23 37.88 -31.06
N LYS A 314 9.29 36.56 -31.23
CA LYS A 314 8.14 35.66 -31.06
C LYS A 314 7.85 35.26 -29.61
N GLY A 315 8.66 35.70 -28.64
CA GLY A 315 8.52 35.28 -27.23
C GLY A 315 8.89 33.81 -27.02
N TRP A 316 9.70 33.24 -27.90
CA TRP A 316 10.25 31.89 -27.74
C TRP A 316 11.50 31.90 -26.87
N LEU A 317 12.09 33.07 -26.63
CA LEU A 317 13.19 33.31 -25.70
C LEU A 317 12.70 34.20 -24.56
#